data_AF-A0A1I6U6L1-F1
#
_entry.id   AF-A0A1I6U6L1-F1
#
_cell.length_a   1.000
_cell.length_b   1.000
_cell.length_c   1.000
_cell.angle_alpha   90.00
_cell.angle_beta   90.00
_cell.angle_gamma   90.00
#
_symmetry.space_group_name_H-M   'P 1'
#
loop_
_entity.id
_entity.type
_entity.pdbx_description
1 polymer ?
#
loop_
_entity_poly.entity_id
_entity_poly.type
_entity_poly.pdbx_seq_one_letter_code
_entity_poly.pdbx_strand_id
1 'polypeptide(L)'
;MSSNTLDALGRAILETLDEGPTSIDTMEATFDTAPETLESHLQQLIDNALVREAPDGRYELTDNGRRLLRATPTGEYVDRTDIPPPVERAIASFSLPPDEEQAVRTAFSFLAYWGDATTAELVDGCYSESPAGYETPEEWWAHCIEDRLEGVPLVDAPELDLGDADSSPSSSSDSSPSSSSDSSTPSTDSSPSSPRSITTSDSSAVTPVVWTYERTPVVDRFAGGDGRNIPDSGPPYGSVRHGLESRTGSEDERAAARVAFAILFEAGTVSEADLVERAYDNYPAGYDSSTAWLTWLSDLFESLPGIERGAEAADEPGWQYSPTFDRT
;
A
#
# COMPACT_ATOMS: atom_id res chain seq x y z
N MET A 1 5.90 22.52 9.37
CA MET A 1 5.33 21.94 8.14
C MET A 1 3.85 21.76 8.42
N SER A 2 2.99 22.63 7.87
CA SER A 2 1.54 22.46 7.97
C SER A 2 1.20 21.15 7.27
N SER A 3 0.48 20.25 7.92
CA SER A 3 0.05 19.02 7.26
C SER A 3 -0.79 19.42 6.05
N ASN A 4 -0.50 18.81 4.90
CA ASN A 4 -1.16 19.04 3.61
C ASN A 4 -2.57 18.40 3.63
N THR A 5 -3.29 18.60 4.73
CA THR A 5 -4.62 18.08 4.97
C THR A 5 -5.59 19.05 4.31
N LEU A 6 -6.29 18.57 3.28
CA LEU A 6 -7.34 19.32 2.61
C LEU A 6 -8.33 19.85 3.65
N ASP A 7 -8.49 21.16 3.74
CA ASP A 7 -9.41 21.76 4.69
C ASP A 7 -10.86 21.70 4.18
N ALA A 8 -11.80 22.12 5.02
CA ALA A 8 -13.23 22.02 4.70
C ALA A 8 -13.60 22.82 3.44
N LEU A 9 -12.98 23.98 3.23
CA LEU A 9 -13.21 24.80 2.05
C LEU A 9 -12.61 24.16 0.79
N GLY A 10 -11.36 23.71 0.84
CA GLY A 10 -10.72 22.98 -0.26
C GLY A 10 -11.53 21.76 -0.68
N ARG A 11 -12.10 21.02 0.28
CA ARG A 11 -13.01 19.90 0.00
C ARG A 11 -14.29 20.34 -0.69
N ALA A 12 -14.98 21.35 -0.17
CA ALA A 12 -16.22 21.85 -0.76
C ALA A 12 -16.03 22.35 -2.21
N ILE A 13 -14.86 22.97 -2.50
CA ILE A 13 -14.48 23.36 -3.86
C ILE A 13 -14.37 22.13 -4.77
N LEU A 14 -13.65 21.08 -4.34
CA LEU A 14 -13.53 19.85 -5.13
C LEU A 14 -14.91 19.23 -5.38
N GLU A 15 -15.75 19.11 -4.36
CA GLU A 15 -17.11 18.54 -4.50
C GLU A 15 -17.97 19.32 -5.49
N THR A 16 -17.90 20.66 -5.48
CA THR A 16 -18.60 21.52 -6.45
C THR A 16 -18.08 21.30 -7.87
N LEU A 17 -16.77 21.11 -8.04
CA LEU A 17 -16.16 20.84 -9.34
C LEU A 17 -16.43 19.43 -9.89
N ASP A 18 -16.87 18.49 -9.05
CA ASP A 18 -17.31 17.14 -9.47
C ASP A 18 -18.65 17.18 -10.19
N GLU A 19 -19.49 18.19 -9.87
CA GLU A 19 -20.72 18.46 -10.59
C GLU A 19 -20.48 19.10 -11.97
N GLY A 20 -19.37 19.83 -12.13
CA GLY A 20 -18.90 20.33 -13.43
C GLY A 20 -17.98 21.55 -13.35
N PRO A 21 -17.40 21.97 -14.50
CA PRO A 21 -16.48 23.10 -14.55
C PRO A 21 -17.15 24.43 -14.15
N THR A 22 -16.56 25.14 -13.21
CA THR A 22 -17.20 26.28 -12.50
C THR A 22 -16.26 27.49 -12.43
N SER A 23 -16.82 28.71 -12.55
CA SER A 23 -16.05 29.96 -12.44
C SER A 23 -15.89 30.42 -10.99
N ILE A 24 -14.89 31.27 -10.73
CA ILE A 24 -14.68 31.85 -9.39
C ILE A 24 -15.90 32.65 -8.89
N ASP A 25 -16.54 33.44 -9.75
CA ASP A 25 -17.76 34.21 -9.41
C ASP A 25 -18.90 33.30 -8.93
N THR A 26 -19.02 32.10 -9.51
CA THR A 26 -20.03 31.11 -9.11
C THR A 26 -19.68 30.49 -7.76
N MET A 27 -18.39 30.21 -7.52
CA MET A 27 -17.91 29.71 -6.23
C MET A 27 -18.06 30.76 -5.11
N GLU A 28 -17.79 32.04 -5.40
CA GLU A 28 -18.00 33.15 -4.46
C GLU A 28 -19.46 33.21 -4.01
N ALA A 29 -20.40 33.15 -4.96
CA ALA A 29 -21.83 33.13 -4.65
C ALA A 29 -22.27 31.86 -3.88
N THR A 30 -21.58 30.73 -4.09
CA THR A 30 -21.92 29.43 -3.46
C THR A 30 -21.39 29.34 -2.03
N PHE A 31 -20.18 29.82 -1.78
CA PHE A 31 -19.48 29.66 -0.50
C PHE A 31 -19.53 30.89 0.41
N ASP A 32 -20.10 32.02 -0.05
CA ASP A 32 -20.12 33.31 0.68
C ASP A 32 -18.71 33.69 1.20
N THR A 33 -17.71 33.46 0.35
CA THR A 33 -16.28 33.60 0.67
C THR A 33 -15.64 34.60 -0.25
N ALA A 34 -14.79 35.49 0.29
CA ALA A 34 -14.10 36.51 -0.49
C ALA A 34 -13.25 35.91 -1.64
N PRO A 35 -13.22 36.55 -2.82
CA PRO A 35 -12.57 36.00 -4.00
C PRO A 35 -11.08 35.72 -3.78
N GLU A 36 -10.37 36.56 -3.03
CA GLU A 36 -8.93 36.37 -2.76
C GLU A 36 -8.65 35.09 -1.95
N THR A 37 -9.61 34.67 -1.11
CA THR A 37 -9.51 33.41 -0.34
C THR A 37 -9.72 32.21 -1.28
N LEU A 38 -10.71 32.29 -2.17
CA LEU A 38 -10.96 31.25 -3.16
C LEU A 38 -9.79 31.10 -4.13
N GLU A 39 -9.22 32.21 -4.63
CA GLU A 39 -8.02 32.20 -5.48
C GLU A 39 -6.85 31.51 -4.77
N SER A 40 -6.62 31.84 -3.49
CA SER A 40 -5.54 31.21 -2.72
C SER A 40 -5.75 29.69 -2.57
N HIS A 41 -6.97 29.23 -2.32
CA HIS A 41 -7.28 27.79 -2.25
C HIS A 41 -7.17 27.11 -3.61
N LEU A 42 -7.72 27.71 -4.67
CA LEU A 42 -7.63 27.18 -6.02
C LEU A 42 -6.17 27.04 -6.47
N GLN A 43 -5.31 28.02 -6.14
CA GLN A 43 -3.88 27.93 -6.42
C GLN A 43 -3.24 26.75 -5.68
N GLN A 44 -3.55 26.54 -4.40
CA GLN A 44 -3.07 25.36 -3.67
C GLN A 44 -3.56 24.05 -4.31
N LEU A 45 -4.82 23.98 -4.75
CA LEU A 45 -5.36 22.80 -5.43
C LEU A 45 -4.70 22.55 -6.80
N ILE A 46 -4.37 23.61 -7.54
CA ILE A 46 -3.62 23.56 -8.80
C ILE A 46 -2.18 23.07 -8.55
N ASP A 47 -1.50 23.62 -7.54
CA ASP A 47 -0.14 23.24 -7.18
C ASP A 47 -0.05 21.75 -6.78
N ASN A 48 -1.12 21.19 -6.21
CA ASN A 48 -1.26 19.77 -5.89
C ASN A 48 -1.85 18.93 -7.04
N ALA A 49 -2.02 19.53 -8.23
CA ALA A 49 -2.59 18.91 -9.43
C ALA A 49 -3.98 18.28 -9.23
N LEU A 50 -4.80 18.82 -8.32
CA LEU A 50 -6.17 18.35 -8.04
C LEU A 50 -7.22 19.08 -8.91
N VAL A 51 -6.93 20.32 -9.25
CA VAL A 51 -7.76 21.20 -10.09
C VAL A 51 -6.89 21.77 -11.20
N ARG A 52 -7.50 22.11 -12.34
CA ARG A 52 -6.85 22.90 -13.38
C ARG A 52 -7.77 24.02 -13.85
N GLU A 53 -7.16 25.11 -14.32
CA GLU A 53 -7.87 26.22 -14.97
C GLU A 53 -8.02 25.92 -16.47
N ALA A 54 -9.24 25.96 -16.97
CA ALA A 54 -9.57 25.82 -18.37
C ALA A 54 -9.36 27.15 -19.13
N PRO A 55 -9.19 27.13 -20.47
CA PRO A 55 -8.92 28.33 -21.26
C PRO A 55 -10.00 29.43 -21.20
N ASP A 56 -11.21 29.09 -20.75
CA ASP A 56 -12.33 30.00 -20.58
C ASP A 56 -12.41 30.62 -19.17
N GLY A 57 -11.40 30.40 -18.32
CA GLY A 57 -11.32 30.91 -16.95
C GLY A 57 -12.18 30.14 -15.94
N ARG A 58 -12.71 28.98 -16.32
CA ARG A 58 -13.38 28.06 -15.37
C ARG A 58 -12.38 27.07 -14.81
N TYR A 59 -12.66 26.57 -13.62
CA TYR A 59 -11.88 25.52 -12.99
C TYR A 59 -12.56 24.18 -13.18
N GLU A 60 -11.77 23.11 -13.33
CA GLU A 60 -12.27 21.75 -13.41
C GLU A 60 -11.37 20.77 -12.65
N LEU A 61 -11.97 19.69 -12.15
CA LEU A 61 -11.22 18.61 -11.50
C LEU A 61 -10.32 17.87 -12.50
N THR A 62 -9.09 17.62 -12.08
CA THR A 62 -8.24 16.62 -12.71
C THR A 62 -8.65 15.20 -12.29
N ASP A 63 -8.06 14.19 -12.91
CA ASP A 63 -8.25 12.80 -12.47
C ASP A 63 -7.78 12.57 -11.02
N ASN A 64 -6.73 13.27 -10.58
CA ASN A 64 -6.24 13.18 -9.20
C ASN A 64 -7.24 13.77 -8.22
N GLY A 65 -7.85 14.93 -8.55
CA GLY A 65 -8.91 15.51 -7.73
C GLY A 65 -10.13 14.59 -7.62
N ARG A 66 -10.56 13.97 -8.73
CA ARG A 66 -11.66 12.98 -8.73
C ARG A 66 -11.33 11.75 -7.90
N ARG A 67 -10.10 11.24 -7.98
CA ARG A 67 -9.63 10.13 -7.13
C ARG A 67 -9.67 10.52 -5.65
N LEU A 68 -9.22 11.73 -5.31
CA LEU A 68 -9.25 12.24 -3.94
C LEU A 68 -10.67 12.38 -3.40
N LEU A 69 -11.64 12.79 -4.21
CA LEU A 69 -13.06 12.85 -3.79
C LEU A 69 -13.70 11.47 -3.62
N ARG A 70 -13.30 10.51 -4.46
CA ARG A 70 -13.75 9.11 -4.36
C ARG A 70 -13.11 8.38 -3.19
N ALA A 71 -11.92 8.79 -2.78
CA ALA A 71 -11.37 8.44 -1.47
C ALA A 71 -12.28 9.13 -0.42
N THR A 72 -13.04 8.33 0.29
CA THR A 72 -14.22 8.73 1.08
C THR A 72 -13.97 9.87 2.08
N PRO A 73 -15.04 10.58 2.55
CA PRO A 73 -14.94 11.79 3.37
C PRO A 73 -14.19 11.66 4.69
N THR A 74 -13.96 10.44 5.17
CA THR A 74 -13.34 10.13 6.46
C THR A 74 -11.82 9.97 6.40
N GLY A 75 -11.17 10.08 5.23
CA GLY A 75 -9.73 9.83 5.14
C GLY A 75 -9.36 8.36 5.40
N GLU A 76 -10.34 7.45 5.32
CA GLU A 76 -10.08 6.04 5.11
C GLU A 76 -9.40 5.91 3.74
N TYR A 77 -8.07 5.86 3.78
CA TYR A 77 -7.27 5.35 2.68
C TYR A 77 -7.96 4.09 2.16
N VAL A 78 -8.27 4.05 0.87
CA VAL A 78 -8.92 2.89 0.24
C VAL A 78 -7.87 1.79 0.07
N ASP A 79 -7.36 1.26 1.17
CA ASP A 79 -6.74 -0.07 1.25
C ASP A 79 -7.74 -1.16 0.83
N ARG A 80 -9.04 -0.82 0.73
CA ARG A 80 -10.06 -1.68 0.11
C ARG A 80 -9.72 -2.07 -1.33
N THR A 81 -8.85 -1.34 -2.03
CA THR A 81 -8.48 -1.67 -3.42
C THR A 81 -7.77 -3.02 -3.51
N ASP A 82 -7.06 -3.43 -2.46
CA ASP A 82 -6.30 -4.68 -2.42
C ASP A 82 -6.99 -5.81 -1.64
N ILE A 83 -8.13 -5.54 -0.99
CA ILE A 83 -8.90 -6.53 -0.23
C ILE A 83 -9.91 -7.25 -1.14
N PRO A 84 -9.84 -8.58 -1.31
CA PRO A 84 -10.79 -9.32 -2.15
C PRO A 84 -12.25 -9.17 -1.67
N PRO A 85 -13.25 -9.12 -2.57
CA PRO A 85 -14.66 -8.96 -2.18
C PRO A 85 -15.23 -10.01 -1.19
N PRO A 86 -14.77 -11.28 -1.15
CA PRO A 86 -15.17 -12.20 -0.10
C PRO A 86 -14.66 -11.80 1.29
N VAL A 87 -13.44 -11.28 1.38
CA VAL A 87 -12.82 -10.82 2.63
C VAL A 87 -13.55 -9.58 3.14
N GLU A 88 -13.76 -8.59 2.26
CA GLU A 88 -14.46 -7.36 2.62
C GLU A 88 -15.88 -7.64 3.13
N ARG A 89 -16.59 -8.61 2.55
CA ARG A 89 -17.91 -9.03 3.03
C ARG A 89 -17.85 -9.72 4.39
N ALA A 90 -16.80 -10.49 4.68
CA ALA A 90 -16.61 -11.13 5.98
C ALA A 90 -16.33 -10.08 7.07
N ILE A 91 -15.41 -9.15 6.81
CA ILE A 91 -15.11 -8.03 7.72
C ILE A 91 -16.36 -7.21 8.02
N ALA A 92 -17.11 -6.82 6.99
CA ALA A 92 -18.36 -6.08 7.16
C ALA A 92 -19.44 -6.86 7.94
N SER A 93 -19.42 -8.20 7.91
CA SER A 93 -20.40 -9.02 8.63
C SER A 93 -20.22 -9.02 10.15
N PHE A 94 -19.02 -8.67 10.64
CA PHE A 94 -18.73 -8.57 12.07
C PHE A 94 -19.44 -7.39 12.75
N SER A 95 -19.99 -6.43 11.97
CA SER A 95 -20.73 -5.27 12.49
C SER A 95 -19.94 -4.44 13.51
N LEU A 96 -18.65 -4.22 13.22
CA LEU A 96 -17.72 -3.51 14.10
C LEU A 96 -17.87 -1.98 13.98
N PRO A 97 -17.46 -1.22 15.00
CA PRO A 97 -17.18 0.21 14.84
C PRO A 97 -16.17 0.46 13.71
N PRO A 98 -16.22 1.61 13.02
CA PRO A 98 -15.34 1.90 11.89
C PRO A 98 -13.84 1.73 12.19
N ASP A 99 -13.38 2.18 13.36
CA ASP A 99 -11.96 2.10 13.73
C ASP A 99 -11.49 0.64 13.95
N GLU A 100 -12.36 -0.21 14.54
CA GLU A 100 -12.07 -1.64 14.70
C GLU A 100 -12.12 -2.37 13.36
N GLU A 101 -13.08 -2.02 12.50
CA GLU A 101 -13.18 -2.56 11.14
C GLU A 101 -11.91 -2.24 10.34
N GLN A 102 -11.40 -1.02 10.45
CA GLN A 102 -10.14 -0.62 9.84
C GLN A 102 -8.94 -1.39 10.42
N ALA A 103 -8.89 -1.62 11.73
CA ALA A 103 -7.81 -2.41 12.34
C ALA A 103 -7.77 -3.86 11.80
N VAL A 104 -8.93 -4.50 11.61
CA VAL A 104 -9.02 -5.83 10.99
C VAL A 104 -8.54 -5.79 9.53
N ARG A 105 -8.90 -4.75 8.76
CA ARG A 105 -8.40 -4.56 7.40
C ARG A 105 -6.88 -4.41 7.36
N THR A 106 -6.31 -3.58 8.23
CA THR A 106 -4.86 -3.37 8.34
C THR A 106 -4.14 -4.70 8.63
N ALA A 107 -4.63 -5.48 9.59
CA ALA A 107 -4.07 -6.80 9.91
C ALA A 107 -4.16 -7.79 8.73
N PHE A 108 -5.29 -7.83 8.03
CA PHE A 108 -5.44 -8.66 6.82
C PHE A 108 -4.47 -8.21 5.71
N SER A 109 -4.37 -6.90 5.44
CA SER A 109 -3.47 -6.36 4.42
C SER A 109 -2.01 -6.68 4.73
N PHE A 110 -1.61 -6.62 6.01
CA PHE A 110 -0.29 -7.04 6.45
C PHE A 110 -0.02 -8.51 6.13
N LEU A 111 -0.95 -9.42 6.47
CA LEU A 111 -0.85 -10.83 6.12
C LEU A 111 -0.82 -11.07 4.61
N ALA A 112 -1.71 -10.42 3.86
CA ALA A 112 -1.76 -10.56 2.40
C ALA A 112 -0.45 -10.09 1.73
N TYR A 113 0.22 -9.10 2.33
CA TYR A 113 1.48 -8.59 1.83
C TYR A 113 2.64 -9.54 2.10
N TRP A 114 2.80 -10.00 3.35
CA TRP A 114 3.94 -10.81 3.81
C TRP A 114 3.77 -12.31 3.65
N GLY A 115 2.54 -12.80 3.65
CA GLY A 115 2.18 -14.21 3.61
C GLY A 115 2.00 -14.80 4.99
N ASP A 116 3.12 -14.98 5.67
CA ASP A 116 3.15 -15.55 7.01
C ASP A 116 3.58 -14.47 8.01
N ALA A 117 2.92 -14.41 9.16
CA ALA A 117 3.34 -13.55 10.25
C ALA A 117 3.01 -14.17 11.61
N THR A 118 3.92 -13.99 12.57
CA THR A 118 3.63 -14.33 13.96
C THR A 118 2.65 -13.32 14.57
N THR A 119 1.95 -13.72 15.64
CA THR A 119 1.11 -12.78 16.41
C THR A 119 1.90 -11.52 16.83
N ALA A 120 3.16 -11.68 17.25
CA ALA A 120 4.00 -10.55 17.66
C ALA A 120 4.29 -9.58 16.51
N GLU A 121 4.54 -10.10 15.30
CA GLU A 121 4.77 -9.28 14.11
C GLU A 121 3.51 -8.54 13.65
N LEU A 122 2.35 -9.19 13.70
CA LEU A 122 1.07 -8.53 13.40
C LEU A 122 0.78 -7.40 14.38
N VAL A 123 0.99 -7.65 15.68
CA VAL A 123 0.82 -6.65 16.72
C VAL A 123 1.76 -5.45 16.51
N ASP A 124 3.05 -5.70 16.33
CA ASP A 124 4.04 -4.63 16.13
C ASP A 124 3.76 -3.81 14.86
N GLY A 125 3.46 -4.49 13.76
CA GLY A 125 3.22 -3.86 12.46
C GLY A 125 1.90 -3.10 12.38
N CYS A 126 0.82 -3.61 12.99
CA CYS A 126 -0.52 -3.08 12.75
C CYS A 126 -1.05 -2.20 13.90
N TYR A 127 -0.68 -2.46 15.15
CA TYR A 127 -1.24 -1.73 16.30
C TYR A 127 -0.88 -0.23 16.26
N SER A 128 0.36 0.09 15.90
CA SER A 128 0.83 1.48 15.82
C SER A 128 0.13 2.29 14.72
N GLU A 129 -0.36 1.60 13.67
CA GLU A 129 -1.08 2.21 12.56
C GLU A 129 -2.59 2.30 12.81
N SER A 130 -3.19 1.32 13.49
CA SER A 130 -4.64 1.21 13.69
C SER A 130 -5.01 0.67 15.09
N PRO A 131 -4.82 1.47 16.16
CA PRO A 131 -5.03 1.02 17.54
C PRO A 131 -6.50 0.89 17.94
N ALA A 132 -7.44 1.44 17.17
CA ALA A 132 -8.89 1.36 17.38
C ALA A 132 -9.40 1.74 18.80
N GLY A 133 -8.66 2.60 19.51
CA GLY A 133 -9.03 3.07 20.85
C GLY A 133 -8.66 2.14 22.01
N TYR A 134 -7.97 1.02 21.75
CA TYR A 134 -7.42 0.14 22.77
C TYR A 134 -6.16 0.76 23.40
N GLU A 135 -5.95 0.60 24.71
CA GLU A 135 -4.82 1.20 25.42
C GLU A 135 -3.52 0.40 25.24
N THR A 136 -3.64 -0.91 25.04
CA THR A 136 -2.51 -1.84 24.95
C THR A 136 -2.62 -2.72 23.69
N PRO A 137 -1.47 -3.11 23.12
CA PRO A 137 -1.43 -4.03 21.98
C PRO A 137 -2.03 -5.41 22.31
N GLU A 138 -1.87 -5.89 23.55
CA GLU A 138 -2.41 -7.18 23.98
C GLU A 138 -3.94 -7.17 24.03
N GLU A 139 -4.55 -6.10 24.54
CA GLU A 139 -6.02 -5.93 24.54
C GLU A 139 -6.55 -5.75 23.12
N TRP A 140 -5.86 -4.97 22.28
CA TRP A 140 -6.20 -4.83 20.87
C TRP A 140 -6.21 -6.19 20.17
N TRP A 141 -5.17 -6.99 20.34
CA TRP A 141 -5.11 -8.32 19.74
C TRP A 141 -6.23 -9.23 20.22
N ALA A 142 -6.35 -9.41 21.54
CA ALA A 142 -7.25 -10.38 22.17
C ALA A 142 -8.74 -10.01 22.02
N HIS A 143 -9.07 -8.72 21.90
CA HIS A 143 -10.46 -8.27 21.88
C HIS A 143 -10.92 -7.77 20.51
N CYS A 144 -10.01 -7.29 19.66
CA CYS A 144 -10.33 -6.72 18.36
C CYS A 144 -9.88 -7.59 17.18
N ILE A 145 -8.76 -8.30 17.25
CA ILE A 145 -8.18 -8.92 16.04
C ILE A 145 -8.34 -10.43 15.99
N GLU A 146 -7.90 -11.16 17.02
CA GLU A 146 -7.71 -12.63 16.99
C GLU A 146 -8.91 -13.40 16.41
N ASP A 147 -10.07 -13.34 17.08
CA ASP A 147 -11.29 -14.05 16.66
C ASP A 147 -11.79 -13.65 15.26
N ARG A 148 -11.61 -12.37 14.88
CA ARG A 148 -12.12 -11.86 13.59
C ARG A 148 -11.19 -12.25 12.45
N LEU A 149 -9.88 -12.21 12.68
CA LEU A 149 -8.88 -12.59 11.71
C LEU A 149 -8.97 -14.09 11.39
N GLU A 150 -9.26 -14.93 12.39
CA GLU A 150 -9.60 -16.36 12.19
C GLU A 150 -10.88 -16.54 11.35
N GLY A 151 -11.86 -15.65 11.50
CA GLY A 151 -13.11 -15.67 10.74
C GLY A 151 -13.00 -15.11 9.31
N VAL A 152 -11.86 -14.55 8.91
CA VAL A 152 -11.67 -13.92 7.59
C VAL A 152 -11.25 -14.97 6.55
N PRO A 153 -11.92 -15.06 5.38
CA PRO A 153 -11.51 -15.95 4.30
C PRO A 153 -10.06 -15.70 3.87
N LEU A 154 -9.36 -16.76 3.44
CA LEU A 154 -7.95 -16.75 3.01
C LEU A 154 -6.93 -16.56 4.15
N VAL A 155 -7.37 -16.53 5.40
CA VAL A 155 -6.49 -16.54 6.57
C VAL A 155 -6.61 -17.89 7.24
N ASP A 156 -5.49 -18.57 7.40
CA ASP A 156 -5.38 -19.77 8.21
C ASP A 156 -4.89 -19.37 9.60
N ALA A 157 -5.73 -19.65 10.60
CA ALA A 157 -5.36 -19.49 11.98
C ALA A 157 -4.33 -20.56 12.40
N PRO A 158 -3.39 -20.20 13.29
CA PRO A 158 -2.41 -21.14 13.83
C PRO A 158 -3.11 -22.32 14.50
N GLU A 159 -2.75 -23.55 14.12
CA GLU A 159 -3.17 -24.72 14.87
C GLU A 159 -2.58 -24.63 16.28
N LEU A 160 -3.43 -24.35 17.27
CA LEU A 160 -3.05 -24.52 18.66
C LEU A 160 -2.79 -26.02 18.84
N ASP A 161 -1.52 -26.39 18.93
CA ASP A 161 -1.10 -27.71 19.39
C ASP A 161 -1.55 -27.84 20.84
N LEU A 162 -2.84 -28.17 21.02
CA LEU A 162 -3.44 -28.59 22.27
C LEU A 162 -2.95 -30.01 22.56
N GLY A 163 -1.62 -30.17 22.54
CA GLY A 163 -0.92 -31.43 22.37
C GLY A 163 -1.55 -32.48 23.25
N ASP A 164 -2.10 -33.52 22.61
CA ASP A 164 -2.90 -34.61 23.15
C ASP A 164 -2.86 -34.71 24.69
N ALA A 165 -3.54 -33.78 25.37
CA ALA A 165 -3.57 -33.77 26.84
C ALA A 165 -4.41 -34.95 27.36
N ASP A 166 -5.09 -35.67 26.45
CA ASP A 166 -5.78 -36.93 26.72
C ASP A 166 -4.84 -38.15 26.71
N SER A 167 -3.55 -37.96 26.41
CA SER A 167 -2.51 -38.91 26.83
C SER A 167 -2.22 -38.75 28.32
N SER A 168 -3.27 -38.80 29.15
CA SER A 168 -3.11 -38.98 30.60
C SER A 168 -2.38 -40.31 30.82
N PRO A 169 -1.11 -40.33 31.27
CA PRO A 169 -0.51 -41.56 31.72
C PRO A 169 -1.35 -42.02 32.91
N SER A 170 -1.99 -43.17 32.78
CA SER A 170 -2.72 -43.85 33.84
C SER A 170 -1.81 -43.99 35.06
N SER A 171 -1.84 -42.99 35.94
CA SER A 171 -0.95 -42.89 37.08
C SER A 171 -1.58 -43.68 38.20
N SER A 172 -1.04 -44.88 38.37
CA SER A 172 -1.10 -45.70 39.57
C SER A 172 -0.98 -44.82 40.80
N SER A 173 -2.05 -44.78 41.58
CA SER A 173 -2.12 -44.08 42.85
C SER A 173 -1.08 -44.67 43.81
N ASP A 174 -0.09 -43.88 44.21
CA ASP A 174 0.63 -44.14 45.46
C ASP A 174 0.55 -42.91 46.36
N SER A 175 0.02 -43.16 47.54
CA SER A 175 -0.41 -42.16 48.51
C SER A 175 0.70 -41.98 49.53
N SER A 176 1.09 -40.74 49.81
CA SER A 176 1.69 -40.38 51.09
C SER A 176 1.43 -38.92 51.43
N PRO A 177 0.73 -38.64 52.55
CA PRO A 177 0.56 -37.28 53.06
C PRO A 177 1.69 -36.94 54.02
N SER A 178 2.15 -35.69 54.01
CA SER A 178 2.92 -35.12 55.12
C SER A 178 2.60 -33.65 55.26
N SER A 179 1.81 -33.36 56.29
CA SER A 179 1.53 -32.05 56.84
C SER A 179 2.73 -31.54 57.64
N SER A 180 3.05 -30.25 57.51
CA SER A 180 3.45 -29.43 58.66
C SER A 180 3.52 -27.94 58.32
N SER A 181 2.74 -27.18 59.08
CA SER A 181 2.84 -25.73 59.33
C SER A 181 4.20 -25.36 59.95
N ASP A 182 4.72 -24.15 59.73
CA ASP A 182 4.71 -23.08 60.75
C ASP A 182 5.34 -21.76 60.24
N SER A 183 4.96 -20.70 60.95
CA SER A 183 5.23 -19.27 60.77
C SER A 183 6.66 -18.85 61.16
N SER A 184 7.20 -17.78 60.55
CA SER A 184 7.78 -16.60 61.25
C SER A 184 8.56 -15.68 60.31
N THR A 185 8.45 -14.37 60.57
CA THR A 185 9.05 -13.21 59.88
C THR A 185 10.48 -12.90 60.39
N PRO A 186 11.06 -11.70 60.16
CA PRO A 186 12.01 -11.36 59.11
C PRO A 186 13.45 -11.13 59.64
N SER A 187 14.46 -11.19 58.77
CA SER A 187 15.80 -10.65 59.09
C SER A 187 16.49 -10.14 57.83
N THR A 188 16.71 -8.82 57.81
CA THR A 188 17.73 -8.13 57.03
C THR A 188 19.10 -8.65 57.41
N ASP A 189 19.84 -9.18 56.45
CA ASP A 189 21.29 -9.33 56.54
C ASP A 189 21.94 -9.00 55.20
N SER A 190 22.84 -8.01 55.25
CA SER A 190 23.65 -7.53 54.14
C SER A 190 24.96 -8.30 54.15
N SER A 191 25.17 -9.17 53.18
CA SER A 191 26.50 -9.72 52.85
C SER A 191 26.60 -10.15 51.38
N PRO A 192 27.73 -9.86 50.70
CA PRO A 192 27.90 -10.10 49.28
C PRO A 192 28.13 -11.59 49.00
N SER A 193 27.16 -12.23 48.35
CA SER A 193 27.24 -13.62 47.92
C SER A 193 27.82 -13.73 46.50
N SER A 194 28.76 -14.66 46.37
CA SER A 194 29.37 -15.17 45.13
C SER A 194 28.37 -15.44 43.99
N PRO A 195 28.80 -15.35 42.72
CA PRO A 195 27.94 -15.60 41.57
C PRO A 195 27.41 -17.04 41.61
N ARG A 196 26.12 -17.19 41.91
CA ARG A 196 25.39 -18.45 41.72
C ARG A 196 25.29 -18.70 40.22
N SER A 197 25.86 -19.80 39.77
CA SER A 197 25.63 -20.33 38.43
C SER A 197 24.14 -20.54 38.25
N ILE A 198 23.53 -19.69 37.43
CA ILE A 198 22.14 -19.81 36.99
C ILE A 198 22.11 -21.06 36.13
N THR A 199 21.61 -22.16 36.67
CA THR A 199 21.20 -23.30 35.87
C THR A 199 20.03 -22.80 35.04
N THR A 200 20.28 -22.55 33.76
CA THR A 200 19.26 -22.20 32.78
C THR A 200 18.31 -23.38 32.70
N SER A 201 17.26 -23.33 33.52
CA SER A 201 16.16 -24.27 33.48
C SER A 201 15.67 -24.36 32.05
N ASP A 202 15.56 -25.59 31.61
CA ASP A 202 15.04 -26.08 30.34
C ASP A 202 13.93 -25.16 29.77
N SER A 203 14.37 -24.16 29.00
CA SER A 203 13.49 -23.25 28.28
C SER A 203 13.00 -24.03 27.08
N SER A 204 11.97 -24.85 27.29
CA SER A 204 11.20 -25.42 26.21
C SER A 204 10.87 -24.29 25.25
N ALA A 205 11.44 -24.34 24.04
CA ALA A 205 11.28 -23.29 23.06
C ALA A 205 9.79 -23.26 22.68
N VAL A 206 9.10 -22.19 23.08
CA VAL A 206 7.72 -21.95 22.67
C VAL A 206 7.75 -21.73 21.16
N THR A 207 7.16 -22.66 20.39
CA THR A 207 7.02 -22.49 18.95
C THR A 207 6.15 -21.25 18.73
N PRO A 208 6.59 -20.28 17.91
CA PRO A 208 5.81 -19.09 17.66
C PRO A 208 4.51 -19.45 16.95
N VAL A 209 3.44 -18.78 17.34
CA VAL A 209 2.10 -18.89 16.76
C VAL A 209 2.11 -18.11 15.44
N VAL A 210 1.99 -18.81 14.30
CA VAL A 210 2.11 -18.24 12.94
C VAL A 210 0.74 -18.24 12.24
N TRP A 211 0.34 -17.07 11.75
CA TRP A 211 -0.82 -16.84 10.90
C TRP A 211 -0.38 -16.89 9.44
N THR A 212 -1.18 -17.50 8.58
CA THR A 212 -0.84 -17.74 7.17
C THR A 212 -1.91 -17.16 6.25
N TYR A 213 -1.49 -16.53 5.16
CA TYR A 213 -2.35 -16.14 4.05
C TYR A 213 -2.34 -17.23 2.97
N GLU A 214 -3.50 -17.81 2.65
CA GLU A 214 -3.63 -18.99 1.79
C GLU A 214 -3.13 -18.80 0.34
N ARG A 215 -2.94 -17.56 -0.12
CA ARG A 215 -2.52 -17.25 -1.50
C ARG A 215 -1.07 -16.80 -1.55
N THR A 216 -0.50 -16.80 -2.76
CA THR A 216 0.82 -16.21 -2.99
C THR A 216 0.85 -14.77 -2.46
N PRO A 217 1.70 -14.51 -1.45
CA PRO A 217 1.86 -13.19 -0.84
C PRO A 217 2.21 -12.14 -1.86
N VAL A 218 1.85 -10.87 -1.61
CA VAL A 218 2.21 -9.79 -2.53
C VAL A 218 3.74 -9.71 -2.69
N VAL A 219 4.51 -9.87 -1.61
CA VAL A 219 5.97 -9.90 -1.67
C VAL A 219 6.52 -11.02 -2.57
N ASP A 220 5.86 -12.18 -2.58
CA ASP A 220 6.29 -13.35 -3.36
C ASP A 220 5.85 -13.32 -4.82
N ARG A 221 4.75 -12.63 -5.14
CA ARG A 221 4.37 -12.34 -6.53
C ARG A 221 5.48 -11.58 -7.25
N PHE A 222 6.32 -10.86 -6.51
CA PHE A 222 7.52 -10.22 -7.04
C PHE A 222 8.80 -11.06 -6.90
N ALA A 223 8.82 -12.08 -6.03
CA ALA A 223 9.98 -12.95 -5.77
C ALA A 223 10.14 -14.11 -6.78
N GLY A 224 9.07 -14.49 -7.49
CA GLY A 224 9.11 -15.51 -8.56
C GLY A 224 10.02 -15.18 -9.75
N GLY A 225 10.46 -13.92 -9.87
CA GLY A 225 11.68 -13.58 -10.59
C GLY A 225 12.80 -13.33 -9.57
N ASP A 226 13.66 -14.32 -9.32
CA ASP A 226 14.71 -14.22 -8.26
C ASP A 226 15.74 -13.09 -8.49
N GLY A 227 15.58 -12.27 -9.53
CA GLY A 227 16.57 -11.27 -9.90
C GLY A 227 17.92 -11.86 -10.31
N ARG A 228 18.07 -13.20 -10.35
CA ARG A 228 19.31 -13.91 -10.74
C ARG A 228 19.08 -14.98 -11.81
N ASN A 229 17.88 -15.51 -11.98
CA ASN A 229 17.52 -16.21 -13.21
C ASN A 229 17.09 -15.18 -14.25
N ILE A 230 18.09 -14.48 -14.80
CA ILE A 230 17.98 -13.86 -16.11
C ILE A 230 17.78 -15.03 -17.09
N PRO A 231 16.59 -15.24 -17.70
CA PRO A 231 16.60 -15.90 -19.00
C PRO A 231 17.56 -15.07 -19.85
N ASP A 232 18.68 -15.68 -20.21
CA ASP A 232 19.71 -15.10 -21.06
C ASP A 232 18.98 -14.33 -22.18
N SER A 233 19.02 -12.98 -22.14
CA SER A 233 18.35 -11.98 -23.03
C SER A 233 16.98 -11.35 -22.67
N GLY A 234 16.46 -11.46 -21.44
CA GLY A 234 15.30 -10.62 -21.01
C GLY A 234 15.69 -9.15 -20.74
N PRO A 235 14.82 -8.16 -21.03
CA PRO A 235 15.08 -6.75 -20.67
C PRO A 235 15.27 -6.60 -19.15
N PRO A 236 16.17 -5.71 -18.68
CA PRO A 236 16.67 -5.69 -17.30
C PRO A 236 15.67 -5.18 -16.24
N TYR A 237 14.41 -4.93 -16.59
CA TYR A 237 13.40 -4.33 -15.71
C TYR A 237 12.17 -5.22 -15.57
N GLY A 238 11.74 -5.46 -14.32
CA GLY A 238 10.54 -6.26 -14.02
C GLY A 238 9.21 -5.57 -14.33
N SER A 239 9.21 -4.26 -14.60
CA SER A 239 8.03 -3.52 -15.07
C SER A 239 8.42 -2.27 -15.85
N VAL A 240 7.51 -1.78 -16.70
CA VAL A 240 7.68 -0.50 -17.41
C VAL A 240 7.89 0.65 -16.44
N ARG A 241 7.08 0.74 -15.39
CA ARG A 241 7.20 1.79 -14.37
C ARG A 241 8.61 1.82 -13.77
N HIS A 242 9.12 0.65 -13.37
CA HIS A 242 10.44 0.56 -12.76
C HIS A 242 11.55 0.98 -13.73
N GLY A 243 11.45 0.58 -15.00
CA GLY A 243 12.43 0.98 -16.01
C GLY A 243 12.39 2.47 -16.33
N LEU A 244 11.19 3.07 -16.40
CA LEU A 244 11.02 4.53 -16.54
C LEU A 244 11.62 5.28 -15.35
N GLU A 245 11.47 4.78 -14.13
CA GLU A 245 12.01 5.45 -12.94
C GLU A 245 13.54 5.32 -12.82
N SER A 246 14.09 4.19 -13.26
CA SER A 246 15.50 3.82 -13.06
C SER A 246 16.44 4.32 -14.15
N ARG A 247 15.96 4.57 -15.38
CA ARG A 247 16.82 4.99 -16.51
C ARG A 247 16.86 6.49 -16.78
N THR A 248 15.91 7.24 -16.27
CA THR A 248 15.87 8.69 -16.46
C THR A 248 16.82 9.37 -15.48
N GLY A 249 17.73 10.20 -15.98
CA GLY A 249 18.75 10.89 -15.20
C GLY A 249 18.24 12.14 -14.48
N SER A 250 17.11 12.70 -14.92
CA SER A 250 16.47 13.88 -14.32
C SER A 250 14.97 13.69 -14.07
N GLU A 251 14.38 14.58 -13.26
CA GLU A 251 12.92 14.62 -13.04
C GLU A 251 12.17 14.98 -14.33
N ASP A 252 12.70 15.90 -15.13
CA ASP A 252 12.08 16.32 -16.38
C ASP A 252 12.07 15.19 -17.41
N GLU A 253 13.14 14.40 -17.50
CA GLU A 253 13.19 13.17 -18.29
C GLU A 253 12.17 12.15 -17.81
N ARG A 254 12.02 11.98 -16.49
CA ARG A 254 11.03 11.07 -15.92
C ARG A 254 9.60 11.51 -16.26
N ALA A 255 9.31 12.80 -16.18
CA ALA A 255 8.02 13.36 -16.56
C ALA A 255 7.74 13.14 -18.04
N ALA A 256 8.69 13.46 -18.93
CA ALA A 256 8.57 13.27 -20.36
C ALA A 256 8.34 11.80 -20.74
N ALA A 257 9.10 10.87 -20.14
CA ALA A 257 8.97 9.45 -20.41
C ALA A 257 7.62 8.89 -19.93
N ARG A 258 7.12 9.34 -18.77
CA ARG A 258 5.79 8.95 -18.25
C ARG A 258 4.67 9.44 -19.15
N VAL A 259 4.74 10.68 -19.65
CA VAL A 259 3.74 11.24 -20.56
C VAL A 259 3.75 10.50 -21.90
N ALA A 260 4.93 10.28 -22.48
CA ALA A 260 5.06 9.51 -23.72
C ALA A 260 4.53 8.07 -23.56
N PHE A 261 4.84 7.40 -22.44
CA PHE A 261 4.29 6.08 -22.16
C PHE A 261 2.78 6.10 -21.95
N ALA A 262 2.22 7.11 -21.28
CA ALA A 262 0.77 7.22 -21.11
C ALA A 262 0.03 7.36 -22.46
N ILE A 263 0.58 8.15 -23.39
CA ILE A 263 0.08 8.27 -24.76
C ILE A 263 0.11 6.92 -25.47
N LEU A 264 1.24 6.20 -25.40
CA LEU A 264 1.40 4.88 -25.99
C LEU A 264 0.45 3.84 -25.36
N PHE A 265 0.29 3.84 -24.04
CA PHE A 265 -0.58 2.95 -23.30
C PHE A 265 -2.05 3.14 -23.69
N GLU A 266 -2.49 4.39 -23.80
CA GLU A 266 -3.86 4.74 -24.20
C GLU A 266 -4.14 4.33 -25.66
N ALA A 267 -3.21 4.61 -26.58
CA ALA A 267 -3.40 4.33 -28.00
C ALA A 267 -3.14 2.86 -28.38
N GLY A 268 -2.40 2.12 -27.55
CA GLY A 268 -1.87 0.78 -27.84
C GLY A 268 -0.76 0.77 -28.90
N THR A 269 -0.87 1.62 -29.93
CA THR A 269 0.15 1.86 -30.96
C THR A 269 0.17 3.34 -31.32
N VAL A 270 1.37 3.94 -31.43
CA VAL A 270 1.53 5.36 -31.72
C VAL A 270 2.74 5.59 -32.63
N SER A 271 2.63 6.51 -33.60
CA SER A 271 3.77 6.89 -34.44
C SER A 271 4.76 7.75 -33.67
N GLU A 272 6.02 7.79 -34.11
CA GLU A 272 7.00 8.72 -33.53
C GLU A 272 6.59 10.19 -33.73
N ALA A 273 5.93 10.51 -34.84
CA ALA A 273 5.42 11.85 -35.12
C ALA A 273 4.32 12.26 -34.13
N ASP A 274 3.36 11.36 -33.86
CA ASP A 274 2.30 11.60 -32.88
C ASP A 274 2.84 11.74 -31.46
N LEU A 275 3.89 10.98 -31.10
CA LEU A 275 4.55 11.14 -29.79
C LEU A 275 5.21 12.51 -29.66
N VAL A 276 5.92 12.96 -30.69
CA VAL A 276 6.52 14.30 -30.70
C VAL A 276 5.45 15.38 -30.59
N GLU A 277 4.41 15.32 -31.42
CA GLU A 277 3.33 16.31 -31.43
C GLU A 277 2.62 16.38 -30.06
N ARG A 278 2.35 15.25 -29.44
CA ARG A 278 1.56 15.20 -28.19
C ARG A 278 2.39 15.42 -26.92
N ALA A 279 3.68 15.06 -26.92
CA ALA A 279 4.51 15.08 -25.70
C ALA A 279 5.63 16.13 -25.73
N TYR A 280 6.37 16.27 -26.83
CA TYR A 280 7.62 17.04 -26.85
C TYR A 280 7.41 18.53 -26.56
N ASP A 281 6.37 19.14 -27.12
CA ASP A 281 6.10 20.57 -26.97
C ASP A 281 5.88 20.98 -25.50
N ASN A 282 5.36 20.07 -24.68
CA ASN A 282 5.09 20.31 -23.26
C ASN A 282 6.17 19.72 -22.34
N TYR A 283 6.88 18.69 -22.79
CA TYR A 283 7.85 17.94 -21.98
C TYR A 283 9.18 17.71 -22.74
N PRO A 284 9.92 18.78 -23.10
CA PRO A 284 11.15 18.67 -23.88
C PRO A 284 12.33 18.10 -23.09
N ALA A 285 12.25 18.01 -21.75
CA ALA A 285 13.27 17.45 -20.85
C ALA A 285 14.71 17.99 -21.05
N GLY A 286 14.84 19.24 -21.50
CA GLY A 286 16.13 19.89 -21.75
C GLY A 286 16.80 19.51 -23.08
N TYR A 287 16.12 18.75 -23.95
CA TYR A 287 16.60 18.44 -25.29
C TYR A 287 16.32 19.62 -26.25
N ASP A 288 17.32 19.99 -27.06
CA ASP A 288 17.24 21.14 -27.98
C ASP A 288 16.40 20.88 -29.24
N SER A 289 16.00 19.63 -29.48
CA SER A 289 15.20 19.24 -30.65
C SER A 289 14.38 17.98 -30.39
N SER A 290 13.24 17.87 -31.09
CA SER A 290 12.38 16.68 -31.04
C SER A 290 13.11 15.42 -31.50
N THR A 291 14.03 15.52 -32.47
CA THR A 291 14.86 14.39 -32.90
C THR A 291 15.77 13.88 -31.78
N ALA A 292 16.41 14.77 -31.02
CA ALA A 292 17.29 14.38 -29.91
C ALA A 292 16.49 13.74 -28.77
N TRP A 293 15.33 14.32 -28.43
CA TRP A 293 14.40 13.78 -27.46
C TRP A 293 13.89 12.39 -27.88
N LEU A 294 13.46 12.23 -29.13
CA LEU A 294 12.96 10.96 -29.64
C LEU A 294 14.05 9.88 -29.68
N THR A 295 15.30 10.25 -29.97
CA THR A 295 16.45 9.32 -29.92
C THR A 295 16.63 8.75 -28.51
N TRP A 296 16.63 9.63 -27.50
CA TRP A 296 16.69 9.22 -26.10
C TRP A 296 15.49 8.36 -25.69
N LEU A 297 14.27 8.76 -26.09
CA LEU A 297 13.06 8.02 -25.78
C LEU A 297 13.05 6.63 -26.42
N SER A 298 13.58 6.52 -27.64
CA SER A 298 13.70 5.25 -28.36
C SER A 298 14.63 4.29 -27.61
N ASP A 299 15.82 4.75 -27.23
CA ASP A 299 16.78 3.97 -26.44
C ASP A 299 16.17 3.51 -25.10
N LEU A 300 15.34 4.35 -24.49
CA LEU A 300 14.59 4.02 -23.28
C LEU A 300 13.55 2.93 -23.57
N PHE A 301 12.66 3.14 -24.54
CA PHE A 301 11.56 2.23 -24.89
C PHE A 301 12.03 0.85 -25.34
N GLU A 302 13.11 0.76 -26.13
CA GLU A 302 13.71 -0.52 -26.55
C GLU A 302 14.20 -1.36 -25.36
N SER A 303 14.45 -0.73 -24.21
CA SER A 303 14.87 -1.42 -22.99
C SER A 303 13.74 -1.81 -22.05
N LEU A 304 12.49 -1.39 -22.32
CA LEU A 304 11.35 -1.61 -21.43
C LEU A 304 10.54 -2.86 -21.83
N PRO A 305 10.06 -3.64 -20.86
CA PRO A 305 9.28 -4.84 -21.15
C PRO A 305 7.92 -4.49 -21.76
N GLY A 306 7.52 -5.22 -22.81
CA GLY A 306 6.21 -5.09 -23.46
C GLY A 306 6.08 -3.88 -24.39
N ILE A 307 7.14 -3.08 -24.56
CA ILE A 307 7.19 -2.02 -25.58
C ILE A 307 8.02 -2.55 -26.75
N GLU A 308 7.41 -2.57 -27.93
CA GLU A 308 8.06 -3.05 -29.15
C GLU A 308 7.96 -1.97 -30.24
N ARG A 309 8.97 -1.93 -31.12
CA ARG A 309 8.91 -1.07 -32.30
C ARG A 309 8.04 -1.77 -33.34
N GLY A 310 6.90 -1.16 -33.68
CA GLY A 310 5.92 -1.75 -34.59
C GLY A 310 6.50 -1.94 -36.00
N ALA A 311 6.39 -3.15 -36.55
CA ALA A 311 6.99 -3.50 -37.84
C ALA A 311 6.11 -3.19 -39.08
N GLU A 312 4.85 -2.76 -38.91
CA GLU A 312 3.83 -2.97 -39.95
C GLU A 312 3.17 -1.73 -40.59
N ALA A 313 3.50 -0.50 -40.21
CA ALA A 313 3.08 0.66 -40.99
C ALA A 313 4.19 1.01 -42.00
N ALA A 314 3.97 0.68 -43.28
CA ALA A 314 4.98 0.72 -44.34
C ALA A 314 5.67 2.08 -44.58
N ASP A 315 5.24 3.16 -43.92
CA ASP A 315 5.74 4.52 -44.18
C ASP A 315 6.18 5.30 -42.91
N GLU A 316 5.88 4.87 -41.68
CA GLU A 316 6.26 5.61 -40.46
C GLU A 316 6.63 4.71 -39.28
N PRO A 317 7.82 4.88 -38.66
CA PRO A 317 8.20 4.13 -37.46
C PRO A 317 7.28 4.49 -36.28
N GLY A 318 6.88 3.47 -35.52
CA GLY A 318 6.00 3.64 -34.36
C GLY A 318 6.31 2.66 -33.24
N TRP A 319 5.67 2.89 -32.11
CA TRP A 319 5.79 2.09 -30.88
C TRP A 319 4.46 1.40 -30.61
N GLN A 320 4.54 0.16 -30.15
CA GLN A 320 3.41 -0.64 -29.70
C GLN A 320 3.64 -1.08 -28.26
N TYR A 321 2.61 -0.98 -27.43
CA TYR A 321 2.62 -1.56 -26.09
C TYR A 321 1.70 -2.77 -26.04
N SER A 322 2.29 -3.92 -25.78
CA SER A 322 1.57 -5.16 -25.48
C SER A 322 1.77 -5.45 -24.01
N PRO A 323 0.71 -5.37 -23.18
CA PRO A 323 0.83 -5.77 -21.79
C PRO A 323 1.28 -7.23 -21.77
N THR A 324 2.40 -7.51 -21.11
CA THR A 324 2.84 -8.87 -20.80
C THR A 324 1.85 -9.46 -19.81
N PHE A 325 0.66 -9.83 -20.27
CA PHE A 325 -0.18 -10.75 -19.55
C PHE A 325 0.53 -12.09 -19.60
N ASP A 326 0.82 -12.65 -18.43
CA ASP A 326 1.25 -14.04 -18.28
C ASP A 326 0.40 -14.91 -19.20
N ARG A 327 1.01 -15.40 -20.28
CA ARG A 327 0.45 -16.51 -21.07
C ARG A 327 0.49 -17.71 -20.14
N THR A 328 -0.62 -17.90 -19.44
CA THR A 328 -0.94 -19.09 -18.64
C THR A 328 -1.15 -20.30 -19.54
#